data_AF-V5KVN5-F1
#
_entry.id   AF-V5KVN5-F1
#
_cell.length_a   1.000
_cell.length_b   1.000
_cell.length_c   1.000
_cell.angle_alpha   90.00
_cell.angle_beta   90.00
_cell.angle_gamma   90.00
#
_symmetry.space_group_name_H-M   'P 1'
#
loop_
_entity.id
_entity.type
_entity.pdbx_description
1 polymer ?
#
loop_
_entity_poly.entity_id
_entity_poly.type
_entity_poly.pdbx_seq_one_letter_code
_entity_poly.pdbx_strand_id
1 'polypeptide(L)'
;MIQKELKNGSLSKKKGVNAYILTINSYEGLLLVTSLINGNMRTPKIYALYNLIDWLNLKFEEINIPKKYLNNSQLDSNAWLSGFIEADGHFSVRTTTTPKYSRVECKFELSQRQNDHNSRSNLNFLEIIAHYLLSSVKAVRVNRPNPEYRVRTTSLNGNLVLENYLSTFPLFGSKYLDFKDWIKVLDYF
;
A
#
# COMPACT_ATOMS: atom_id res chain seq x y z
N MET A 1 2.98 -2.65 -17.00
CA MET A 1 2.65 -1.22 -16.80
C MET A 1 3.83 -0.46 -16.18
N ILE A 2 4.26 -0.76 -14.95
CA ILE A 2 5.33 0.00 -14.26
C ILE A 2 6.61 0.17 -15.11
N GLN A 3 7.17 -0.92 -15.66
CA GLN A 3 8.36 -0.85 -16.52
C GLN A 3 8.16 0.07 -17.75
N LYS A 4 6.96 0.04 -18.34
CA LYS A 4 6.60 0.87 -19.51
C LYS A 4 6.58 2.35 -19.12
N GLU A 5 5.98 2.69 -17.98
CA GLU A 5 5.93 4.07 -17.49
C GLU A 5 7.30 4.60 -17.09
N LEU A 6 8.10 3.78 -16.41
CA LEU A 6 9.47 4.15 -16.03
C LEU A 6 10.43 4.19 -17.21
N LYS A 7 10.07 3.56 -18.35
CA LYS A 7 10.95 3.33 -19.50
C LYS A 7 12.32 2.74 -19.11
N ASN A 8 12.35 1.99 -18.01
CA ASN A 8 13.55 1.44 -17.41
C ASN A 8 13.23 0.14 -16.65
N GLY A 9 14.28 -0.62 -16.34
CA GLY A 9 14.20 -1.92 -15.67
C GLY A 9 13.96 -3.09 -16.62
N SER A 10 14.22 -4.30 -16.10
CA SER A 10 14.07 -5.57 -16.81
C SER A 10 13.08 -6.48 -16.10
N LEU A 11 12.28 -7.20 -16.88
CA LEU A 11 11.35 -8.21 -16.38
C LEU A 11 11.92 -9.61 -16.55
N SER A 12 11.83 -10.42 -15.51
CA SER A 12 12.26 -11.82 -15.53
C SER A 12 11.23 -12.71 -14.84
N LYS A 13 11.03 -13.93 -15.36
CA LYS A 13 10.16 -14.92 -14.73
C LYS A 13 10.91 -15.62 -13.59
N LYS A 14 10.30 -15.70 -12.41
CA LYS A 14 10.90 -16.41 -11.27
C LYS A 14 10.76 -17.92 -11.46
N LYS A 15 11.87 -18.66 -11.45
CA LYS A 15 11.87 -20.12 -11.64
C LYS A 15 11.07 -20.80 -10.52
N GLY A 16 10.23 -21.77 -10.90
CA GLY A 16 9.48 -22.61 -9.96
C GLY A 16 8.21 -21.98 -9.36
N VAL A 17 7.87 -20.73 -9.70
CA VAL A 17 6.63 -20.08 -9.25
C VAL A 17 6.00 -19.24 -10.36
N ASN A 18 4.69 -18.98 -10.25
CA ASN A 18 3.95 -18.14 -11.18
C ASN A 18 4.11 -16.65 -10.82
N ALA A 19 5.34 -16.14 -10.89
CA ALA A 19 5.64 -14.75 -10.57
C ALA A 19 6.69 -14.16 -11.53
N TYR A 20 6.62 -12.84 -11.70
CA TYR A 20 7.61 -12.04 -12.42
C TYR A 20 8.30 -11.07 -11.47
N ILE A 21 9.57 -10.75 -11.75
CA ILE A 21 10.38 -9.79 -11.03
C ILE A 21 10.72 -8.64 -11.98
N LEU A 22 10.39 -7.41 -11.57
CA LEU A 22 10.91 -6.19 -12.18
C LEU A 22 12.17 -5.77 -11.42
N THR A 23 13.29 -5.71 -12.10
CA THR A 23 14.59 -5.29 -11.54
C THR A 23 15.02 -3.98 -12.16
N ILE A 24 15.39 -3.01 -11.33
CA ILE A 24 15.97 -1.73 -11.74
C ILE A 24 17.34 -1.62 -11.08
N ASN A 25 18.39 -1.69 -11.88
CA ASN A 25 19.79 -1.71 -11.42
C ASN A 25 20.74 -0.90 -12.31
N SER A 26 20.23 -0.29 -13.38
CA SER A 26 20.97 0.69 -14.17
C SER A 26 21.17 1.97 -13.36
N TYR A 27 22.26 2.68 -13.63
CA TYR A 27 22.54 3.95 -12.97
C TYR A 27 21.39 4.95 -13.17
N GLU A 28 20.93 5.11 -14.41
CA GLU A 28 19.83 6.00 -14.78
C GLU A 28 18.52 5.58 -14.12
N GLY A 29 18.25 4.27 -14.05
CA GLY A 29 17.04 3.73 -13.44
C GLY A 29 17.02 3.94 -11.92
N LEU A 30 18.16 3.76 -11.25
CA LEU A 30 18.30 4.03 -9.81
C LEU A 30 18.10 5.51 -9.50
N LEU A 31 18.71 6.42 -10.27
CA LEU A 31 18.50 7.86 -10.11
C LEU A 31 17.05 8.24 -10.36
N LEU A 32 16.44 7.73 -11.43
CA LEU A 32 15.04 7.98 -11.76
C LEU A 32 14.11 7.57 -10.61
N VAL A 33 14.18 6.30 -10.18
CA VAL A 33 13.31 5.81 -9.10
C VAL A 33 13.55 6.59 -7.81
N THR A 34 14.81 6.80 -7.43
CA THR A 34 15.17 7.57 -6.23
C THR A 34 14.55 8.96 -6.27
N SER A 35 14.67 9.67 -7.40
CA SER A 35 14.10 11.01 -7.57
C SER A 35 12.57 11.03 -7.45
N LEU A 36 11.88 10.02 -8.01
CA LEU A 36 10.42 9.93 -8.02
C LEU A 36 9.85 9.66 -6.62
N ILE A 37 10.47 8.77 -5.84
CA ILE A 37 9.94 8.39 -4.53
C ILE A 37 10.43 9.28 -3.38
N ASN A 38 11.52 10.03 -3.59
CA ASN A 38 12.04 10.97 -2.60
C ASN A 38 11.06 12.12 -2.35
N GLY A 39 10.57 12.20 -1.10
CA GLY A 39 9.49 13.12 -0.70
C GLY A 39 8.08 12.58 -0.91
N ASN A 40 7.92 11.32 -1.35
CA ASN A 40 6.63 10.64 -1.50
C ASN A 40 6.47 9.41 -0.58
N MET A 41 7.51 9.05 0.18
CA MET A 41 7.46 7.97 1.15
C MET A 41 6.59 8.35 2.35
N ARG A 42 5.75 7.43 2.83
CA ARG A 42 4.94 7.61 4.05
C ARG A 42 5.14 6.53 5.12
N THR A 43 6.10 5.63 4.91
CA THR A 43 6.38 4.48 5.80
C THR A 43 7.83 4.50 6.28
N PRO A 44 8.17 3.73 7.33
CA PRO A 44 9.55 3.55 7.78
C PRO A 44 10.52 3.01 6.68
N LYS A 45 10.02 2.58 5.52
CA LYS A 45 10.88 2.27 4.36
C LYS A 45 11.65 3.48 3.82
N ILE A 46 11.31 4.71 4.22
CA ILE A 46 12.08 5.90 3.87
C ILE A 46 13.56 5.78 4.25
N TYR A 47 13.89 5.10 5.34
CA TYR A 47 15.29 4.92 5.73
C TYR A 47 16.06 4.00 4.77
N ALA A 48 15.40 3.05 4.12
CA ALA A 48 16.04 2.26 3.06
C ALA A 48 16.32 3.12 1.82
N LEU A 49 15.42 4.05 1.50
CA LEU A 49 15.66 5.07 0.47
C LEU A 49 16.81 6.01 0.86
N TYR A 50 16.90 6.42 2.12
CA TYR A 50 18.03 7.23 2.61
C TYR A 50 19.36 6.50 2.46
N ASN A 51 19.42 5.21 2.77
CA ASN A 51 20.63 4.41 2.55
C ASN A 51 21.01 4.36 1.05
N LEU A 52 20.02 4.25 0.16
CA LEU A 52 20.25 4.31 -1.29
C LEU A 52 20.77 5.69 -1.72
N ILE A 53 20.17 6.77 -1.21
CA ILE A 53 20.60 8.15 -1.48
C ILE A 53 22.04 8.37 -1.00
N ASP A 54 22.36 7.95 0.22
CA ASP A 54 23.70 8.09 0.78
C ASP A 54 24.71 7.28 -0.04
N TRP A 55 24.37 6.05 -0.44
CA TRP A 55 25.21 5.25 -1.33
C TRP A 55 25.42 5.90 -2.69
N LEU A 56 24.36 6.45 -3.32
CA LEU A 56 24.44 7.14 -4.60
C LEU A 56 25.36 8.37 -4.50
N ASN A 57 25.14 9.25 -3.52
CA ASN A 57 25.94 10.46 -3.33
C ASN A 57 27.41 10.15 -2.99
N LEU A 58 27.69 9.05 -2.30
CA LEU A 58 29.07 8.59 -2.04
C LEU A 58 29.72 7.97 -3.28
N LYS A 59 28.94 7.30 -4.13
CA LYS A 59 29.46 6.53 -5.27
C LYS A 59 29.74 7.41 -6.48
N PHE A 60 29.00 8.50 -6.65
CA PHE A 60 29.05 9.37 -7.82
C PHE A 60 29.22 10.83 -7.39
N GLU A 61 30.37 11.44 -7.70
CA GLU A 61 30.72 12.80 -7.26
C GLU A 61 29.82 13.89 -7.89
N GLU A 62 29.23 13.60 -9.05
CA GLU A 62 28.40 14.51 -9.85
C GLU A 62 27.00 14.75 -9.24
N ILE A 63 26.60 13.96 -8.24
CA ILE A 63 25.23 13.98 -7.69
C ILE A 63 25.21 14.34 -6.22
N ASN A 64 24.19 15.11 -5.84
CA ASN A 64 23.90 15.45 -4.45
C ASN A 64 22.39 15.44 -4.22
N ILE A 65 21.82 14.26 -4.07
CA ILE A 65 20.39 14.08 -3.84
C ILE A 65 20.09 14.39 -2.36
N PRO A 66 19.26 15.40 -2.04
CA PRO A 66 18.89 15.69 -0.66
C PRO A 66 17.88 14.65 -0.14
N LYS A 67 17.98 14.28 1.13
CA LYS A 67 17.01 13.41 1.81
C LYS A 67 15.76 14.20 2.20
N LYS A 68 14.65 14.03 1.49
CA LYS A 68 13.37 14.68 1.83
C LYS A 68 12.63 13.88 2.91
N TYR A 69 11.90 14.58 3.77
CA TYR A 69 11.09 13.99 4.84
C TYR A 69 9.92 13.14 4.31
N LEU A 70 9.27 12.42 5.24
CA LEU A 70 8.02 11.70 4.99
C LEU A 70 6.94 12.65 4.48
N ASN A 71 6.14 12.17 3.53
CA ASN A 71 5.01 12.90 2.99
C ASN A 71 3.80 12.78 3.93
N ASN A 72 3.42 13.92 4.52
CA ASN A 72 2.29 14.04 5.44
C ASN A 72 1.06 14.73 4.82
N SER A 73 1.01 14.85 3.48
CA SER A 73 -0.18 15.38 2.79
C SER A 73 -1.43 14.56 3.10
N GLN A 74 -2.60 15.15 2.95
CA GLN A 74 -3.87 14.43 3.14
C GLN A 74 -3.93 13.20 2.21
N LEU A 75 -4.57 12.12 2.66
CA LEU A 75 -4.56 10.85 1.92
C LEU A 75 -5.31 10.95 0.59
N ASP A 76 -6.36 11.78 0.52
CA ASP A 76 -7.17 12.08 -0.68
C ASP A 76 -6.56 13.13 -1.62
N SER A 77 -5.39 13.68 -1.30
CA SER A 77 -4.71 14.64 -2.18
C SER A 77 -3.89 13.98 -3.29
N ASN A 78 -3.64 12.67 -3.21
CA ASN A 78 -2.84 11.93 -4.20
C ASN A 78 -3.08 10.42 -4.17
N ALA A 79 -2.57 9.72 -5.18
CA ALA A 79 -2.79 8.29 -5.39
C ALA A 79 -1.96 7.36 -4.48
N TRP A 80 -1.26 7.86 -3.45
CA TRP A 80 -0.36 7.04 -2.64
C TRP A 80 -1.09 5.85 -1.97
N LEU A 81 -2.27 6.10 -1.40
CA LEU A 81 -3.05 5.03 -0.74
C LEU A 81 -3.57 4.01 -1.75
N SER A 82 -3.82 4.39 -3.01
CA SER A 82 -4.25 3.46 -4.06
C SER A 82 -3.12 2.48 -4.38
N GLY A 83 -1.90 2.98 -4.58
CA GLY A 83 -0.72 2.13 -4.77
C GLY A 83 -0.42 1.23 -3.57
N PHE A 84 -0.70 1.70 -2.36
CA PHE A 84 -0.53 0.89 -1.15
C PHE A 84 -1.60 -0.20 -1.02
N ILE A 85 -2.87 0.10 -1.37
CA ILE A 85 -3.96 -0.87 -1.45
C ILE A 85 -3.70 -1.92 -2.52
N GLU A 86 -3.17 -1.53 -3.68
CA GLU A 86 -2.81 -2.47 -4.75
C GLU A 86 -1.84 -3.54 -4.25
N ALA A 87 -0.89 -3.16 -3.39
CA ALA A 87 0.09 -4.08 -2.82
C ALA A 87 -0.48 -4.95 -1.69
N ASP A 88 -1.12 -4.36 -0.68
CA ASP A 88 -1.42 -5.02 0.60
C ASP A 88 -2.91 -5.00 1.00
N GLY A 89 -3.77 -4.40 0.18
CA GLY A 89 -5.21 -4.32 0.44
C GLY A 89 -5.97 -5.59 0.06
N HIS A 90 -7.08 -5.82 0.74
CA HIS A 90 -7.97 -6.96 0.53
C HIS A 90 -9.44 -6.52 0.56
N PHE A 91 -10.17 -6.79 -0.52
CA PHE A 91 -11.62 -6.62 -0.60
C PHE A 91 -12.30 -7.96 -0.38
N SER A 92 -13.34 -7.98 0.44
CA SER A 92 -14.09 -9.19 0.73
C SER A 92 -15.56 -8.90 0.94
N VAL A 93 -16.38 -9.84 0.50
CA VAL A 93 -17.81 -9.92 0.80
C VAL A 93 -18.00 -11.14 1.67
N ARG A 94 -18.56 -10.95 2.86
CA ARG A 94 -18.86 -12.05 3.78
C ARG A 94 -20.36 -12.22 3.89
N THR A 95 -20.83 -13.42 3.59
CA THR A 95 -22.19 -13.84 3.87
C THR A 95 -22.21 -14.66 5.15
N THR A 96 -23.20 -14.43 6.02
CA THR A 96 -23.47 -15.24 7.19
C THR A 96 -24.93 -15.65 7.13
N THR A 97 -25.19 -16.93 6.93
CA THR A 97 -26.53 -17.49 6.88
C THR A 97 -26.81 -18.18 8.20
N THR A 98 -27.70 -17.61 9.01
CA THR A 98 -28.26 -18.27 10.19
C THR A 98 -29.76 -18.42 10.02
N PRO A 99 -30.42 -19.39 10.68
CA PRO A 99 -31.87 -19.60 10.56
C PRO A 99 -32.71 -18.35 10.90
N LYS A 100 -32.16 -17.45 11.73
CA LYS A 100 -32.86 -16.24 12.21
C LYS A 100 -32.48 -14.98 11.45
N TYR A 101 -31.23 -14.86 10.99
CA TYR A 101 -30.72 -13.68 10.30
C TYR A 101 -29.68 -14.06 9.25
N SER A 102 -29.93 -13.66 8.00
CA SER A 102 -28.91 -13.65 6.96
C SER A 102 -28.28 -12.26 6.90
N ARG A 103 -26.94 -12.20 6.86
CA ARG A 103 -26.19 -10.94 6.79
C ARG A 103 -25.17 -10.99 5.66
N VAL A 104 -25.13 -9.92 4.87
CA VAL A 104 -24.05 -9.63 3.93
C VAL A 104 -23.20 -8.50 4.53
N GLU A 105 -21.88 -8.62 4.43
CA GLU A 105 -20.94 -7.60 4.90
C GLU A 105 -19.87 -7.34 3.84
N CYS A 106 -19.77 -6.11 3.37
CA CYS A 106 -18.65 -5.64 2.55
C CYS A 106 -17.52 -5.13 3.45
N LYS A 107 -16.33 -5.70 3.31
CA LYS A 107 -15.15 -5.34 4.10
C LYS A 107 -13.93 -5.10 3.23
N PHE A 108 -13.28 -3.97 3.46
CA PHE A 108 -11.91 -3.74 3.10
C PHE A 108 -11.00 -4.02 4.30
N GLU A 109 -9.85 -4.64 4.06
CA GLU A 109 -8.83 -4.90 5.06
C GLU A 109 -7.43 -4.60 4.50
N LEU A 110 -6.59 -4.03 5.36
CA LEU A 110 -5.16 -3.86 5.13
C LEU A 110 -4.40 -4.32 6.37
N SER A 111 -3.40 -5.16 6.17
CA SER A 111 -2.56 -5.68 7.26
C SER A 111 -1.08 -5.46 6.97
N GLN A 112 -0.32 -5.11 8.00
CA GLN A 112 1.13 -4.99 7.97
C GLN A 112 1.71 -5.55 9.26
N ARG A 113 2.95 -6.03 9.21
CA ARG A 113 3.72 -6.34 10.44
C ARG A 113 3.77 -5.13 11.37
N GLN A 114 3.79 -5.35 12.68
CA GLN A 114 3.83 -4.23 13.64
C GLN A 114 5.12 -3.43 13.55
N ASN A 115 6.25 -4.13 13.55
CA ASN A 115 7.57 -3.55 13.41
C ASN A 115 8.24 -4.07 12.15
N ASP A 116 8.97 -3.22 11.45
CA ASP A 116 9.82 -3.65 10.35
C ASP A 116 11.07 -4.40 10.84
N HIS A 117 11.92 -4.84 9.90
CA HIS A 117 13.15 -5.58 10.23
C HIS A 117 14.16 -4.79 11.07
N ASN A 118 13.99 -3.48 11.20
CA ASN A 118 14.83 -2.60 11.99
C ASN A 118 14.08 -2.07 13.23
N SER A 119 13.06 -2.80 13.70
CA SER A 119 12.26 -2.48 14.88
C SER A 119 11.51 -1.14 14.82
N ARG A 120 11.25 -0.61 13.61
CA ARG A 120 10.48 0.62 13.43
C ARG A 120 9.00 0.29 13.29
N SER A 121 8.18 0.96 14.08
CA SER A 121 6.73 0.70 14.09
C SER A 121 6.05 1.21 12.81
N ASN A 122 5.16 0.38 12.27
CA ASN A 122 4.25 0.72 11.19
C ASN A 122 2.94 1.34 11.69
N LEU A 123 2.78 1.54 13.00
CA LEU A 123 1.53 2.00 13.60
C LEU A 123 1.10 3.38 13.07
N ASN A 124 2.03 4.34 13.02
CA ASN A 124 1.70 5.74 12.75
C ASN A 124 0.98 5.95 11.40
N PHE A 125 1.51 5.41 10.30
CA PHE A 125 0.84 5.59 9.00
C PHE A 125 -0.45 4.76 8.89
N LEU A 126 -0.54 3.63 9.61
CA LEU A 126 -1.78 2.83 9.68
C LEU A 126 -2.86 3.54 10.48
N GLU A 127 -2.52 4.31 11.51
CA GLU A 127 -3.47 5.16 12.25
C GLU A 127 -4.02 6.27 11.36
N ILE A 128 -3.19 6.88 10.52
CA ILE A 128 -3.62 7.87 9.53
C ILE A 128 -4.62 7.24 8.53
N ILE A 129 -4.31 6.04 8.00
CA ILE A 129 -5.23 5.32 7.11
C ILE A 129 -6.53 4.94 7.86
N ALA A 130 -6.43 4.43 9.08
CA ALA A 130 -7.59 4.03 9.87
C ALA A 130 -8.52 5.21 10.15
N HIS A 131 -7.96 6.35 10.54
CA HIS A 131 -8.73 7.57 10.79
C HIS A 131 -9.45 8.05 9.53
N TYR A 132 -8.76 8.07 8.39
CA TYR A 132 -9.35 8.42 7.09
C TYR A 132 -10.51 7.48 6.72
N LEU A 133 -10.38 6.18 6.97
CA LEU A 133 -11.41 5.18 6.71
C LEU A 133 -12.47 5.05 7.83
N LEU A 134 -12.55 6.02 8.74
CA LEU A 134 -13.49 6.04 9.87
C LEU A 134 -13.44 4.76 10.72
N SER A 135 -12.22 4.27 10.96
CA SER A 135 -11.93 3.01 11.65
C SER A 135 -10.80 3.17 12.68
N SER A 136 -10.32 2.05 13.20
CA SER A 136 -9.22 1.97 14.17
C SER A 136 -8.24 0.88 13.77
N VAL A 137 -6.97 1.08 14.12
CA VAL A 137 -5.95 0.03 14.01
C VAL A 137 -6.19 -1.00 15.11
N LYS A 138 -6.11 -2.29 14.75
CA LYS A 138 -6.14 -3.40 15.71
C LYS A 138 -4.84 -4.17 15.64
N ALA A 139 -4.22 -4.40 16.80
CA ALA A 139 -3.15 -5.37 16.94
C ALA A 139 -3.75 -6.79 16.80
N VAL A 140 -3.20 -7.58 15.91
CA VAL A 140 -3.63 -8.97 15.66
C VAL A 140 -2.42 -9.88 15.65
N ARG A 141 -2.67 -11.18 15.89
CA ARG A 141 -1.60 -12.20 15.94
C ARG A 141 -0.49 -11.84 16.95
N VAL A 142 -0.82 -11.11 18.01
CA VAL A 142 0.14 -10.64 19.03
C VAL A 142 0.92 -11.77 19.70
N ASN A 143 0.31 -12.96 19.80
CA ASN A 143 0.93 -14.15 20.37
C ASN A 143 1.70 -15.01 19.34
N ARG A 144 1.91 -14.50 18.12
CA ARG A 144 2.64 -15.20 17.04
C ARG A 144 3.98 -14.50 16.77
N PRO A 145 4.97 -15.19 16.19
CA PRO A 145 6.28 -14.60 15.89
C PRO A 145 6.24 -13.34 15.01
N ASN A 146 5.20 -13.22 14.19
CA ASN A 146 4.98 -12.09 13.30
C ASN A 146 3.69 -11.37 13.68
N PRO A 147 3.71 -10.50 14.71
CA PRO A 147 2.54 -9.73 15.09
C PRO A 147 2.24 -8.68 14.00
N GLU A 148 0.96 -8.39 13.82
CA GLU A 148 0.47 -7.51 12.76
C GLU A 148 -0.41 -6.39 13.34
N TYR A 149 -0.45 -5.29 12.62
CA TYR A 149 -1.50 -4.29 12.70
C TYR A 149 -2.45 -4.48 11.54
N ARG A 150 -3.74 -4.33 11.83
CA ARG A 150 -4.81 -4.42 10.84
C ARG A 150 -5.69 -3.19 10.88
N VAL A 151 -5.96 -2.63 9.71
CA VAL A 151 -7.00 -1.63 9.46
C VAL A 151 -8.11 -2.31 8.66
N ARG A 152 -9.37 -2.09 9.05
CA ARG A 152 -10.51 -2.69 8.37
C ARG A 152 -11.70 -1.74 8.38
N THR A 153 -12.41 -1.60 7.27
CA THR A 153 -13.70 -0.90 7.30
C THR A 153 -14.74 -1.70 8.09
N THR A 154 -15.50 -1.03 8.95
CA THR A 154 -16.50 -1.65 9.84
C THR A 154 -17.91 -1.07 9.67
N SER A 155 -18.05 -0.03 8.86
CA SER A 155 -19.30 0.72 8.64
C SER A 155 -19.51 1.00 7.15
N LEU A 156 -20.76 1.27 6.78
CA LEU A 156 -21.11 1.71 5.42
C LEU A 156 -20.38 3.01 5.07
N ASN A 157 -20.35 4.00 5.97
CA ASN A 157 -19.65 5.26 5.75
C ASN A 157 -18.15 5.05 5.46
N GLY A 158 -17.47 4.17 6.20
CA GLY A 158 -16.07 3.85 5.93
C GLY A 158 -15.86 3.19 4.57
N ASN A 159 -16.82 2.37 4.11
CA ASN A 159 -16.81 1.80 2.76
C ASN A 159 -17.03 2.86 1.68
N LEU A 160 -17.97 3.79 1.87
CA LEU A 160 -18.26 4.89 0.93
C LEU A 160 -17.08 5.87 0.81
N VAL A 161 -16.39 6.16 1.92
CA VAL A 161 -15.14 6.95 1.89
C VAL A 161 -14.09 6.27 1.02
N LEU A 162 -13.91 4.96 1.18
CA LEU A 162 -12.96 4.19 0.38
C LEU A 162 -13.34 4.15 -1.10
N GLU A 163 -14.63 3.95 -1.41
CA GLU A 163 -15.16 3.99 -2.77
C GLU A 163 -14.88 5.34 -3.45
N ASN A 164 -15.19 6.44 -2.78
CA ASN A 164 -14.96 7.79 -3.31
C ASN A 164 -13.46 8.03 -3.59
N TYR A 165 -12.60 7.60 -2.67
CA TYR A 165 -11.15 7.67 -2.85
C TYR A 165 -10.68 6.88 -4.09
N LEU A 166 -11.09 5.60 -4.22
CA LEU A 166 -10.67 4.75 -5.33
C LEU A 166 -11.35 5.07 -6.66
N SER A 167 -12.46 5.81 -6.64
CA SER A 167 -13.06 6.40 -7.83
C SER A 167 -12.24 7.57 -8.37
N THR A 168 -11.57 8.32 -7.48
CA THR A 168 -10.65 9.40 -7.84
C THR A 168 -9.26 8.89 -8.20
N PHE A 169 -8.76 7.90 -7.44
CA PHE A 169 -7.44 7.30 -7.63
C PHE A 169 -7.57 5.79 -7.87
N PRO A 170 -7.77 5.36 -9.13
CA PRO A 170 -8.09 3.97 -9.44
C PRO A 170 -6.94 3.02 -9.13
N LEU A 171 -7.31 1.76 -8.87
CA LEU A 171 -6.42 0.60 -8.89
C LEU A 171 -6.10 0.21 -10.34
N PHE A 172 -4.97 -0.46 -10.56
CA PHE A 172 -4.48 -0.81 -11.90
C PHE A 172 -4.18 -2.31 -12.09
N GLY A 173 -4.06 -3.08 -11.02
CA GLY A 173 -3.82 -4.53 -11.08
C GLY A 173 -5.12 -5.33 -11.10
N SER A 174 -5.01 -6.64 -10.85
CA SER A 174 -6.18 -7.52 -10.74
C SER A 174 -7.12 -7.10 -9.61
N LYS A 175 -6.59 -6.42 -8.58
CA LYS A 175 -7.37 -5.93 -7.44
C LYS A 175 -8.40 -4.86 -7.83
N TYR A 176 -8.22 -4.20 -8.97
CA TYR A 176 -9.26 -3.34 -9.55
C TYR A 176 -10.56 -4.11 -9.81
N LEU A 177 -10.47 -5.36 -10.29
CA LEU A 177 -11.64 -6.19 -10.54
C LEU A 177 -12.30 -6.61 -9.21
N ASP A 178 -11.51 -7.00 -8.22
CA ASP A 178 -12.01 -7.30 -6.87
C ASP A 178 -12.76 -6.10 -6.29
N PHE A 179 -12.21 -4.89 -6.43
CA PHE A 179 -12.86 -3.65 -6.02
C PHE A 179 -14.18 -3.42 -6.77
N LYS A 180 -14.22 -3.61 -8.09
CA LYS A 180 -15.45 -3.43 -8.87
C LYS A 180 -16.54 -4.42 -8.47
N ASP A 181 -16.20 -5.67 -8.22
CA ASP A 181 -17.18 -6.65 -7.72
C ASP A 181 -17.62 -6.34 -6.29
N TRP A 182 -16.72 -5.82 -5.47
CA TRP A 182 -17.04 -5.36 -4.12
C TRP A 182 -18.01 -4.15 -4.13
N ILE A 183 -17.86 -3.20 -5.05
CA ILE A 183 -18.79 -2.07 -5.24
C ILE A 183 -20.18 -2.56 -5.63
N LYS A 184 -20.30 -3.50 -6.57
CA LYS A 184 -21.61 -4.07 -6.96
C LYS A 184 -22.40 -4.60 -5.76
N VAL A 185 -21.72 -5.14 -4.75
CA VAL A 185 -22.37 -5.62 -3.52
C VAL A 185 -22.62 -4.47 -2.54
N LEU A 186 -21.72 -3.49 -2.48
CA LEU A 186 -21.90 -2.29 -1.67
C LEU A 186 -23.15 -1.49 -2.08
N ASP A 187 -23.46 -1.43 -3.38
CA ASP A 187 -24.63 -0.73 -3.95
C ASP A 187 -26.00 -1.25 -3.45
N TYR A 188 -26.04 -2.39 -2.75
CA TYR A 188 -27.25 -2.93 -2.15
C TYR A 188 -27.53 -2.42 -0.72
N PHE A 189 -26.64 -1.62 -0.12
CA PHE A 189 -26.75 -1.07 1.23
C PHE A 189 -27.10 0.42 1.22
#